data_AF-A0A835E0V4-F1
#
_entry.id   AF-A0A835E0V4-F1
#
_cell.length_a   1.000
_cell.length_b   1.000
_cell.length_c   1.000
_cell.angle_alpha   90.00
_cell.angle_beta   90.00
_cell.angle_gamma   90.00
#
_symmetry.space_group_name_H-M   'P 1'
#
loop_
_entity.id
_entity.type
_entity.pdbx_description
1 polymer ?
#
loop_
_entity_poly.entity_id
_entity_poly.type
_entity_poly.pdbx_seq_one_letter_code
_entity_poly.pdbx_strand_id
1 'polypeptide(L)'
;MGIISAAADALIAVFSLTIAVAAPLIDGQSVLPHDLYPARLVELKGWYAAEFGDYLMARPPAFFRGIVWLELAFLWPLSVATLYGILTRRRWVATTSLMAGVATLTSMSAVLGDMLGSGKATPTLLQMYVPFAIFAVVAILRGLCSCSERTAAGSSLRPSARKKRV
;
A
#
# COMPACT_ATOMS: atom_id res chain seq x y z
N MET A 1 14.28 15.80 -14.22
CA MET A 1 13.62 14.57 -13.70
C MET A 1 14.72 13.70 -13.12
N GLY A 2 14.90 13.81 -11.80
CA GLY A 2 16.09 13.30 -11.12
C GLY A 2 16.06 11.79 -10.88
N ILE A 3 17.23 11.19 -10.76
CA ILE A 3 17.43 9.76 -10.42
C ILE A 3 16.56 9.33 -9.23
N ILE A 4 16.33 10.24 -8.28
CA ILE A 4 15.49 10.05 -7.09
C ILE A 4 14.03 9.71 -7.45
N SER A 5 13.44 10.37 -8.46
CA SER A 5 12.05 10.06 -8.86
C SER A 5 11.95 8.70 -9.55
N ALA A 6 12.95 8.34 -10.35
CA ALA A 6 12.99 7.01 -10.98
C ALA A 6 13.17 5.88 -9.95
N ALA A 7 14.00 6.10 -8.93
CA ALA A 7 14.18 5.15 -7.83
C ALA A 7 12.89 5.00 -7.01
N ALA A 8 12.21 6.10 -6.68
CA ALA A 8 10.91 6.05 -6.00
C ALA A 8 9.85 5.31 -6.82
N ASP A 9 9.80 5.57 -8.14
CA ASP A 9 8.87 4.89 -9.05
C ASP A 9 9.13 3.38 -9.11
N ALA A 10 10.39 2.96 -9.17
CA ALA A 10 10.78 1.57 -9.14
C ALA A 10 10.44 0.89 -7.80
N LEU A 11 10.75 1.55 -6.68
CA LEU A 11 10.38 1.06 -5.35
C LEU A 11 8.87 0.87 -5.23
N ILE A 12 8.09 1.85 -5.71
CA ILE A 12 6.63 1.77 -5.67
C ILE A 12 6.10 0.66 -6.57
N ALA A 13 6.71 0.45 -7.74
CA ALA A 13 6.34 -0.64 -8.63
C ALA A 13 6.61 -2.01 -8.00
N VAL A 14 7.78 -2.21 -7.39
CA VAL A 14 8.13 -3.46 -6.70
C VAL A 14 7.16 -3.73 -5.57
N PHE A 15 6.88 -2.75 -4.71
CA PHE A 15 5.91 -2.93 -3.63
C PHE A 15 4.49 -3.17 -4.13
N SER A 16 4.06 -2.45 -5.17
CA SER A 16 2.73 -2.64 -5.75
C SER A 16 2.58 -4.05 -6.33
N LEU A 17 3.62 -4.57 -6.97
CA LEU A 17 3.67 -5.96 -7.45
C LEU A 17 3.61 -6.95 -6.28
N THR A 18 4.39 -6.71 -5.22
CA THR A 18 4.36 -7.54 -4.01
C THR A 18 2.95 -7.59 -3.44
N ILE A 19 2.27 -6.45 -3.26
CA ILE A 19 0.89 -6.40 -2.75
C ILE A 19 -0.08 -7.07 -3.72
N ALA A 20 0.06 -6.85 -5.03
CA ALA A 20 -0.81 -7.43 -6.05
C ALA A 20 -0.80 -8.97 -6.02
N VAL A 21 0.33 -9.58 -5.64
CA VAL A 21 0.49 -11.03 -5.50
C VAL A 21 0.19 -11.49 -4.07
N ALA A 22 0.75 -10.85 -3.05
CA ALA A 22 0.66 -11.27 -1.66
C ALA A 22 -0.74 -11.08 -1.07
N ALA A 23 -1.45 -10.01 -1.42
CA ALA A 23 -2.79 -9.75 -0.88
C ALA A 23 -3.78 -10.89 -1.18
N PRO A 24 -3.96 -11.36 -2.43
CA PRO A 24 -4.85 -12.48 -2.69
C PRO A 24 -4.29 -13.84 -2.21
N LEU A 25 -2.98 -14.04 -2.25
CA LEU A 25 -2.36 -15.35 -1.96
C LEU A 25 -2.14 -15.61 -0.47
N ILE A 26 -1.81 -14.59 0.33
CA ILE A 26 -1.46 -14.71 1.75
C ILE A 26 -2.54 -14.07 2.60
N ASP A 27 -2.86 -12.79 2.38
CA ASP A 27 -3.84 -12.07 3.22
C ASP A 27 -5.25 -12.62 3.01
N GLY A 28 -5.59 -12.99 1.78
CA GLY A 28 -6.83 -13.65 1.43
C GLY A 28 -7.10 -14.92 2.25
N GLN A 29 -6.07 -15.67 2.65
CA GLN A 29 -6.23 -16.85 3.50
C GLN A 29 -6.73 -16.54 4.92
N SER A 30 -6.68 -15.28 5.35
CA SER A 30 -7.19 -14.84 6.67
C SER A 30 -8.70 -14.56 6.65
N VAL A 31 -9.31 -14.44 5.46
CA VAL A 31 -10.73 -14.11 5.27
C VAL A 31 -11.49 -15.11 4.41
N LEU A 32 -10.83 -15.78 3.48
CA LEU A 32 -11.40 -16.82 2.62
C LEU A 32 -11.25 -18.23 3.24
N PRO A 33 -12.12 -19.19 2.86
CA PRO A 33 -11.98 -20.59 3.23
C PRO A 33 -10.62 -21.16 2.79
N HIS A 34 -10.00 -21.95 3.66
CA HIS A 34 -8.67 -22.54 3.39
C HIS A 34 -8.72 -23.55 2.23
N ASP A 35 -9.89 -24.10 1.93
CA ASP A 35 -10.13 -25.06 0.83
C ASP A 35 -9.90 -24.44 -0.56
N LEU A 36 -9.90 -23.11 -0.68
CA LEU A 36 -9.61 -22.40 -1.93
C LEU A 36 -8.11 -22.27 -2.22
N TYR A 37 -7.26 -22.61 -1.25
CA TYR A 37 -5.82 -22.42 -1.34
C TYR A 37 -5.06 -23.75 -1.39
N PRO A 38 -3.98 -23.85 -2.18
CA PRO A 38 -3.13 -25.04 -2.19
C PRO A 38 -2.53 -25.29 -0.81
N ALA A 39 -2.39 -26.57 -0.43
CA ALA A 39 -1.80 -26.96 0.86
C ALA A 39 -0.42 -26.31 1.13
N ARG A 40 0.41 -26.13 0.08
CA ARG A 40 1.71 -25.46 0.22
C ARG A 40 1.63 -24.00 0.64
N LEU A 41 0.58 -23.27 0.21
CA LEU A 41 0.39 -21.87 0.58
C LEU A 41 -0.08 -21.72 2.03
N VAL A 42 -0.91 -22.65 2.48
CA VAL A 42 -1.36 -22.71 3.88
C VAL A 42 -0.19 -23.08 4.79
N GLU A 43 0.64 -24.05 4.38
CA GLU A 43 1.84 -24.46 5.11
C GLU A 43 2.88 -23.33 5.16
N LEU A 44 3.08 -22.58 4.06
CA LEU A 44 3.96 -21.41 4.03
C LEU A 44 3.49 -20.32 5.00
N LYS A 45 2.17 -20.04 5.04
CA LYS A 45 1.58 -19.11 6.02
C LYS A 45 1.80 -19.60 7.45
N GLY A 46 1.58 -20.89 7.70
CA GLY A 46 1.79 -21.51 9.01
C GLY A 46 3.24 -21.43 9.48
N TRP A 47 4.20 -21.75 8.58
CA TRP A 47 5.62 -21.61 8.83
C TRP A 47 6.00 -20.15 9.10
N TYR A 48 5.52 -19.21 8.28
CA TYR A 48 5.74 -17.78 8.48
C TYR A 48 5.20 -17.30 9.84
N ALA A 49 3.98 -17.69 10.21
CA ALA A 49 3.39 -17.30 11.48
C ALA A 49 4.17 -17.87 12.68
N ALA A 50 4.73 -19.07 12.54
CA ALA A 50 5.57 -19.70 13.56
C ALA A 50 6.96 -19.06 13.66
N GLU A 51 7.60 -18.77 12.52
CA GLU A 51 8.96 -18.21 12.43
C GLU A 51 9.01 -16.76 12.94
N PHE A 52 8.04 -15.93 12.53
CA PHE A 52 7.99 -14.51 12.89
C PHE A 52 7.19 -14.24 14.17
N GLY A 53 6.52 -15.26 14.73
CA GLY A 53 5.64 -15.11 15.89
C GLY A 53 4.47 -14.17 15.62
N ASP A 54 4.03 -14.09 14.36
CA ASP A 54 2.98 -13.16 13.93
C ASP A 54 1.61 -13.63 14.45
N TYR A 55 1.21 -13.10 15.60
CA TYR A 55 -0.06 -13.45 16.22
C TYR A 55 -1.27 -13.04 15.38
N LEU A 56 -1.13 -12.04 14.50
CA LEU A 56 -2.20 -11.59 13.61
C LEU A 56 -2.45 -12.60 12.50
N MET A 57 -1.41 -13.29 12.02
CA MET A 57 -1.56 -14.34 11.02
C MET A 57 -1.88 -15.71 11.61
N ALA A 58 -1.41 -16.00 12.82
CA ALA A 58 -1.69 -17.25 13.53
C ALA A 58 -3.16 -17.34 14.00
N ARG A 59 -3.71 -16.24 14.53
CA ARG A 59 -5.11 -16.16 14.97
C ARG A 59 -5.68 -14.77 14.66
N PRO A 60 -6.13 -14.52 13.42
CA PRO A 60 -6.52 -13.19 12.98
C PRO A 60 -7.70 -12.64 13.79
N PRO A 61 -7.50 -11.58 14.60
CA PRO A 61 -8.58 -10.96 15.34
C PRO A 61 -9.59 -10.32 14.38
N ALA A 62 -10.81 -10.04 14.87
CA ALA A 62 -11.89 -9.50 14.04
C ALA A 62 -11.52 -8.17 13.35
N PHE A 63 -10.77 -7.29 14.04
CA PHE A 63 -10.32 -6.03 13.44
C PHE A 63 -9.36 -6.28 12.25
N PHE A 64 -8.43 -7.24 12.40
CA PHE A 64 -7.45 -7.56 11.39
C PHE A 64 -8.11 -8.16 10.15
N ARG A 65 -9.10 -9.05 10.32
CA ARG A 65 -9.93 -9.54 9.21
C ARG A 65 -10.65 -8.40 8.48
N GLY A 66 -11.09 -7.36 9.20
CA GLY A 66 -11.67 -6.16 8.61
C GLY A 66 -10.66 -5.38 7.76
N ILE A 67 -9.42 -5.21 8.25
CA ILE A 67 -8.33 -4.59 7.50
C ILE A 67 -8.02 -5.40 6.24
N VAL A 68 -7.87 -6.72 6.36
CA VAL A 68 -7.62 -7.61 5.21
C VAL A 68 -8.72 -7.52 4.16
N TRP A 69 -10.00 -7.42 4.57
CA TRP A 69 -11.10 -7.19 3.64
C TRP A 69 -10.96 -5.86 2.89
N LEU A 70 -10.58 -4.79 3.60
CA LEU A 70 -10.32 -3.48 2.98
C LEU A 70 -9.11 -3.55 2.03
N GLU A 71 -8.08 -4.30 2.40
CA GLU A 71 -6.91 -4.51 1.56
C GLU A 71 -7.27 -5.26 0.28
N LEU A 72 -8.04 -6.35 0.36
CA LEU A 72 -8.52 -7.08 -0.83
C LEU A 72 -9.46 -6.23 -1.70
N ALA A 73 -10.38 -5.48 -1.10
CA ALA A 73 -11.40 -4.73 -1.83
C ALA A 73 -10.86 -3.43 -2.44
N PHE A 74 -9.91 -2.76 -1.79
CA PHE A 74 -9.42 -1.44 -2.20
C PHE A 74 -7.92 -1.42 -2.49
N LEU A 75 -7.08 -1.93 -1.60
CA LEU A 75 -5.62 -1.82 -1.75
C LEU A 75 -5.11 -2.67 -2.91
N TRP A 76 -5.66 -3.87 -3.09
CA TRP A 76 -5.32 -4.80 -4.18
C TRP A 76 -5.63 -4.23 -5.57
N PRO A 77 -6.86 -3.75 -5.90
CA PRO A 77 -7.10 -3.13 -7.20
C PRO A 77 -6.28 -1.84 -7.38
N LEU A 78 -6.05 -1.08 -6.31
CA LEU A 78 -5.19 0.11 -6.37
C LEU A 78 -3.72 -0.23 -6.64
N SER A 79 -3.19 -1.33 -6.09
CA SER A 79 -1.80 -1.75 -6.31
C SER A 79 -1.62 -2.23 -7.75
N VAL A 80 -2.56 -3.02 -8.28
CA VAL A 80 -2.57 -3.45 -9.69
C VAL A 80 -2.67 -2.23 -10.62
N ALA A 81 -3.58 -1.29 -10.33
CA ALA A 81 -3.73 -0.07 -11.13
C ALA A 81 -2.47 0.82 -11.08
N THR A 82 -1.83 0.93 -9.91
CA THR A 82 -0.60 1.71 -9.73
C THR A 82 0.57 1.07 -10.47
N LEU A 83 0.74 -0.24 -10.39
CA LEU A 83 1.75 -0.99 -11.14
C LEU A 83 1.57 -0.80 -12.65
N TYR A 84 0.35 -1.03 -13.15
CA TYR A 84 0.02 -0.83 -14.56
C TYR A 84 0.27 0.60 -15.01
N GLY A 85 -0.10 1.58 -14.19
CA GLY A 85 0.10 2.98 -14.49
C GLY A 85 1.59 3.35 -14.57
N ILE A 86 2.44 2.80 -13.69
CA ILE A 86 3.89 3.03 -13.73
C ILE A 86 4.48 2.44 -15.02
N LEU A 87 4.12 1.19 -15.35
CA LEU A 87 4.59 0.51 -16.56
C LEU A 87 4.17 1.26 -17.84
N THR A 88 2.95 1.78 -17.88
CA THR A 88 2.42 2.54 -19.02
C THR A 88 2.65 4.05 -18.94
N ARG A 89 3.44 4.52 -17.95
CA ARG A 89 3.74 5.93 -17.66
C ARG A 89 2.50 6.84 -17.68
N ARG A 90 1.40 6.37 -17.09
CA ARG A 90 0.12 7.09 -17.07
C ARG A 90 0.15 8.19 -16.01
N ARG A 91 -0.53 9.30 -16.31
CA ARG A 91 -0.59 10.47 -15.42
C ARG A 91 -1.37 10.20 -14.13
N TRP A 92 -2.21 9.17 -14.08
CA TRP A 92 -3.08 8.91 -12.91
C TRP A 92 -2.33 8.18 -11.79
N VAL A 93 -1.11 7.71 -12.05
CA VAL A 93 -0.22 7.04 -11.08
C VAL A 93 -0.01 7.87 -9.83
N ALA A 94 0.15 9.18 -9.96
CA ALA A 94 0.35 10.05 -8.80
C ALA A 94 -0.82 9.99 -7.81
N THR A 95 -2.05 9.90 -8.34
CA THR A 95 -3.27 9.82 -7.53
C THR A 95 -3.44 8.43 -6.95
N THR A 96 -3.23 7.37 -7.74
CA THR A 96 -3.37 6.00 -7.25
C THR A 96 -2.28 5.63 -6.24
N SER A 97 -1.03 6.10 -6.43
CA SER A 97 0.05 5.89 -5.47
C SER A 97 -0.20 6.64 -4.16
N LEU A 98 -0.80 7.84 -4.22
CA LEU A 98 -1.22 8.58 -3.04
C LEU A 98 -2.31 7.82 -2.27
N MET A 99 -3.36 7.36 -2.97
CA MET A 99 -4.44 6.58 -2.35
C MET A 99 -3.93 5.28 -1.74
N ALA A 100 -3.10 4.53 -2.47
CA ALA A 100 -2.50 3.30 -1.98
C ALA A 100 -1.58 3.55 -0.77
N GLY A 101 -0.77 4.61 -0.82
CA GLY A 101 0.10 5.00 0.29
C GLY A 101 -0.68 5.36 1.55
N VAL A 102 -1.74 6.19 1.42
CA VAL A 102 -2.60 6.56 2.56
C VAL A 102 -3.30 5.33 3.14
N ALA A 103 -3.91 4.49 2.31
CA ALA A 103 -4.60 3.28 2.76
C ALA A 103 -3.65 2.32 3.49
N THR A 104 -2.44 2.15 2.96
CA THR A 104 -1.39 1.32 3.60
C THR A 104 -0.97 1.93 4.94
N LEU A 105 -0.74 3.25 4.98
CA LEU A 105 -0.33 3.93 6.22
C LEU A 105 -1.39 3.83 7.32
N THR A 106 -2.68 3.96 6.97
CA THR A 106 -3.79 3.79 7.91
C THR A 106 -3.83 2.38 8.48
N SER A 107 -3.70 1.36 7.62
CA SER A 107 -3.70 -0.04 8.03
C SER A 107 -2.49 -0.36 8.93
N MET A 108 -1.30 0.11 8.55
CA MET A 108 -0.08 -0.03 9.36
C MET A 108 -0.21 0.65 10.72
N SER A 109 -0.85 1.84 10.78
CA SER A 109 -1.06 2.56 12.03
C SER A 109 -2.01 1.80 12.98
N ALA A 110 -3.06 1.17 12.44
CA ALA A 110 -3.97 0.34 13.21
C ALA A 110 -3.27 -0.93 13.75
N VAL A 111 -2.47 -1.58 12.90
CA VAL A 111 -1.70 -2.77 13.27
C VAL A 111 -0.64 -2.45 14.34
N LEU A 112 0.16 -1.41 14.13
CA LEU A 112 1.17 -0.97 15.10
C LEU A 112 0.54 -0.52 16.42
N GLY A 113 -0.61 0.16 16.36
CA GLY A 113 -1.37 0.57 17.54
C GLY A 113 -1.83 -0.63 18.39
N ASP A 114 -2.34 -1.69 17.74
CA ASP A 114 -2.72 -2.93 18.44
C ASP A 114 -1.49 -3.67 19.00
N MET A 115 -0.38 -3.73 18.24
CA MET A 115 0.86 -4.36 18.70
C MET A 115 1.45 -3.67 19.93
N LEU A 116 1.51 -2.33 19.91
CA LEU A 116 1.99 -1.51 21.03
C LEU A 116 1.03 -1.57 22.23
N GLY A 117 -0.28 -1.51 21.98
CA GLY A 117 -1.30 -1.53 23.03
C GLY A 117 -1.48 -2.90 23.70
N SER A 118 -1.27 -4.00 22.96
CA SER A 118 -1.38 -5.37 23.49
C SER A 118 -0.11 -5.87 24.18
N GLY A 119 1.00 -5.12 24.12
CA GLY A 119 2.30 -5.52 24.67
C GLY A 119 2.94 -6.72 23.98
N LYS A 120 2.40 -7.14 22.82
CA LYS A 120 2.90 -8.27 22.01
C LYS A 120 3.85 -7.82 20.91
N ALA A 121 4.27 -6.55 20.91
CA ALA A 121 5.24 -6.01 19.99
C ALA A 121 6.62 -6.67 20.19
N THR A 122 6.93 -7.67 19.37
CA THR A 122 8.27 -8.24 19.28
C THR A 122 9.12 -7.43 18.30
N PRO A 123 10.43 -7.28 18.55
CA PRO A 123 11.31 -6.49 17.69
C PRO A 123 11.44 -7.07 16.27
N THR A 124 11.34 -8.39 16.12
CA THR A 124 11.33 -9.10 14.83
C THR A 124 10.10 -8.76 14.00
N LEU A 125 8.93 -8.73 14.64
CA LEU A 125 7.67 -8.37 14.03
C LEU A 125 7.70 -6.89 13.60
N LEU A 126 8.14 -6.00 14.48
CA LEU A 126 8.25 -4.57 14.16
C LEU A 126 9.19 -4.32 12.97
N GLN A 127 10.34 -4.99 12.93
CA GLN A 127 11.30 -4.91 11.81
C GLN A 127 10.66 -5.32 10.48
N MET A 128 9.70 -6.23 10.49
CA MET A 128 9.00 -6.65 9.28
C MET A 128 7.95 -5.62 8.80
N TYR A 129 7.24 -4.97 9.73
CA TYR A 129 6.20 -3.98 9.38
C TYR A 129 6.77 -2.60 9.01
N VAL A 130 7.97 -2.24 9.50
CA VAL A 130 8.65 -0.96 9.20
C VAL A 130 8.85 -0.71 7.69
N PRO A 131 9.35 -1.66 6.88
CA PRO A 131 9.46 -1.50 5.43
C PRO A 131 8.15 -1.09 4.75
N PHE A 132 7.01 -1.65 5.18
CA PHE A 132 5.69 -1.30 4.62
C PHE A 132 5.29 0.14 4.99
N ALA A 133 5.59 0.58 6.21
CA ALA A 133 5.37 1.97 6.62
C ALA A 133 6.26 2.95 5.84
N ILE A 134 7.54 2.62 5.63
CA ILE A 134 8.46 3.42 4.80
C ILE A 134 7.93 3.53 3.38
N PHE A 135 7.50 2.41 2.79
CA PHE A 135 6.89 2.39 1.47
C PHE A 135 5.66 3.31 1.40
N ALA A 136 4.75 3.22 2.37
CA ALA A 136 3.56 4.04 2.42
C ALA A 136 3.90 5.55 2.42
N VAL A 137 4.88 5.96 3.22
CA VAL A 137 5.35 7.35 3.26
C VAL A 137 5.95 7.77 1.91
N VAL A 138 6.81 6.95 1.30
CA VAL A 138 7.41 7.24 -0.02
C VAL A 138 6.33 7.38 -1.09
N ALA A 139 5.32 6.50 -1.09
CA ALA A 139 4.21 6.55 -2.04
C ALA A 139 3.36 7.83 -1.89
N ILE A 140 3.11 8.25 -0.64
CA ILE A 140 2.42 9.51 -0.32
C ILE A 140 3.23 10.70 -0.82
N LEU A 141 4.52 10.78 -0.47
CA LEU A 141 5.39 11.89 -0.87
C LEU A 141 5.48 12.00 -2.41
N ARG A 142 5.69 10.88 -3.11
CA ARG A 142 5.73 10.84 -4.57
C ARG A 142 4.41 11.30 -5.20
N GLY A 143 3.27 10.86 -4.63
CA GLY A 143 1.95 11.29 -5.06
C GLY A 143 1.69 12.77 -4.85
N LEU A 144 2.01 13.31 -3.66
CA LEU A 144 1.83 14.71 -3.31
C LEU A 144 2.71 15.64 -4.15
N CYS A 145 4.00 15.32 -4.32
CA CYS A 145 4.90 16.10 -5.17
C CYS A 145 4.39 16.17 -6.61
N SER A 146 3.97 15.04 -7.17
CA SER A 146 3.45 14.95 -8.54
C SER A 146 2.10 15.67 -8.73
N CYS A 147 1.24 15.66 -7.70
CA CYS A 147 -0.02 16.41 -7.71
C CYS A 147 0.23 17.93 -7.56
N SER A 148 1.20 18.34 -6.74
CA SER A 148 1.57 19.74 -6.54
C SER A 148 2.13 20.38 -7.82
N GLU A 149 3.06 19.69 -8.50
CA GLU A 149 3.59 20.13 -9.81
C GLU A 149 2.47 20.31 -10.85
N ARG A 150 1.45 19.44 -10.81
CA ARG A 150 0.29 19.54 -11.71
C ARG A 150 -0.57 20.76 -11.41
N THR A 151 -0.83 21.05 -10.15
CA THR A 151 -1.61 22.23 -9.74
C THR A 151 -0.87 23.52 -10.14
N ALA A 152 0.45 23.54 -10.00
CA ALA A 152 1.29 24.66 -10.43
C ALA A 152 1.34 24.84 -11.96
N ALA A 153 1.35 23.74 -12.73
CA ALA A 153 1.27 23.81 -14.19
C ALA A 153 -0.14 24.19 -14.69
N GLY A 154 -1.20 23.76 -14.01
CA GLY A 154 -2.57 24.13 -14.35
C GLY A 154 -2.91 25.60 -14.07
N SER A 155 -2.28 26.19 -13.04
CA SER A 155 -2.46 27.61 -12.71
C SER A 155 -1.72 28.54 -13.67
N SER A 156 -0.55 28.14 -14.20
CA SER A 156 0.20 28.90 -15.20
C SER A 156 -0.44 28.86 -16.60
N LEU A 157 -1.30 27.87 -16.88
CA LEU A 157 -2.05 27.71 -18.13
C LEU A 157 -3.44 28.39 -18.14
N ARG A 158 -3.87 29.04 -17.06
CA ARG A 158 -5.09 29.89 -17.08
C ARG A 158 -4.77 31.21 -17.79
N PRO A 159 -5.29 31.49 -19.00
CA PRO A 159 -5.13 32.81 -19.60
C PRO A 159 -5.96 33.80 -18.76
N SER A 160 -5.35 34.95 -18.46
CA SER A 160 -6.00 36.12 -17.90
C SER A 160 -7.37 36.34 -18.55
N ALA A 161 -8.44 36.20 -17.76
CA ALA A 161 -9.79 36.48 -18.21
C ALA A 161 -9.86 37.96 -18.61
N ARG A 162 -9.80 38.19 -19.92
CA ARG A 162 -9.98 39.45 -20.64
C ARG A 162 -11.10 40.27 -20.02
N LYS A 163 -10.74 41.25 -19.18
CA LYS A 163 -11.66 42.27 -18.67
C LYS A 163 -12.12 43.11 -19.87
N LYS A 164 -13.35 42.84 -20.33
CA LYS A 164 -14.01 43.56 -21.41
C LYS A 164 -14.24 44.99 -20.92
N ARG A 165 -13.67 45.94 -21.66
CA ARG A 165 -13.90 47.39 -21.54
C ARG A 165 -15.41 47.66 -21.64
N VAL A 166 -15.96 48.40 -20.69
CA VAL A 166 -17.19 49.19 -20.82
C VAL A 166 -16.77 50.63 -20.62
#